data_AF-A0A3S0PJN6-F1
#
_entry.id   AF-A0A3S0PJN6-F1
#
_cell.length_a   1.000
_cell.length_b   1.000
_cell.length_c   1.000
_cell.angle_alpha   90.00
_cell.angle_beta   90.00
_cell.angle_gamma   90.00
#
_symmetry.space_group_name_H-M   'P 1'
#
loop_
_entity.id
_entity.type
_entity.pdbx_description
1 polymer ?
#
loop_
_entity_poly.entity_id
_entity_poly.type
_entity_poly.pdbx_seq_one_letter_code
_entity_poly.pdbx_strand_id
1 'polypeptide(L)'
;MIFVADLQARADAIDAVHDLLSELAVHTATEEGVLAYSVRQHLDDPSRFQVSEHYRDSNAWENHLASPYVKAALDRLPLLLQAPLTLSSYAEKAALPASSTELSVSSAIRQRRAVRHYRPDPVDSHILDELIGLTLAAPSSWNLQDRQLVVVTSPEGRAALTLATGGQPQPQEAPVVVVFLADCLAHTRDRSDIWQQARANGAWSADFATNFATASQEFQEALAARGALREYAIKDAMIAASFFMLAAQSHGLATSPMNGWDEALVKRAIGAEHRNDLAVALLVSLGHAAEQPLPPGRRPAAFNVFHERVPGQP
;
A
#
# COMPACT_ATOMS: atom_id res chain seq x y z
N MET A 1 -10.03 23.26 -13.48
CA MET A 1 -9.79 24.14 -14.64
C MET A 1 -8.53 23.68 -15.34
N ILE A 2 -8.54 23.58 -16.67
CA ILE A 2 -7.39 23.06 -17.43
C ILE A 2 -6.76 24.19 -18.23
N PHE A 3 -5.44 24.29 -18.16
CA PHE A 3 -4.64 25.16 -19.01
C PHE A 3 -3.70 24.32 -19.86
N VAL A 4 -3.51 24.73 -21.11
CA VAL A 4 -2.52 24.13 -22.01
C VAL A 4 -1.62 25.24 -22.52
N ALA A 5 -0.33 25.11 -22.23
CA ALA A 5 0.72 25.97 -22.74
C ALA A 5 1.45 25.26 -23.88
N ASP A 6 1.46 25.86 -25.06
CA ASP A 6 2.24 25.39 -26.21
C ASP A 6 3.49 26.26 -26.38
N LEU A 7 4.64 25.60 -26.52
CA LEU A 7 5.95 26.24 -26.60
C LEU A 7 6.74 25.73 -27.81
N GLN A 8 7.40 26.65 -28.52
CA GLN A 8 8.34 26.34 -29.59
C GLN A 8 9.74 26.79 -29.17
N ALA A 9 10.59 25.86 -28.76
CA ALA A 9 11.99 26.13 -28.42
C ALA A 9 12.79 26.55 -29.64
N ARG A 10 13.78 27.44 -29.46
CA ARG A 10 14.81 27.63 -30.50
C ARG A 10 15.60 26.35 -30.68
N ALA A 11 16.10 26.14 -31.90
CA ALA A 11 16.84 24.92 -32.25
C ALA A 11 18.06 24.67 -31.34
N ASP A 12 18.68 25.73 -30.81
CA ASP A 12 19.83 25.67 -29.90
C ASP A 12 19.46 25.61 -28.41
N ALA A 13 18.17 25.65 -28.07
CA ALA A 13 17.68 25.79 -26.70
C ALA A 13 16.75 24.66 -26.26
N ILE A 14 16.61 23.58 -27.06
CA ILE A 14 15.70 22.46 -26.80
C ILE A 14 15.94 21.86 -25.41
N ASP A 15 17.18 21.48 -25.10
CA ASP A 15 17.54 20.88 -23.81
C ASP A 15 17.30 21.85 -22.64
N ALA A 16 17.61 23.14 -22.83
CA ALA A 16 17.40 24.16 -21.82
C ALA A 16 15.91 24.38 -21.50
N VAL A 17 15.02 24.26 -22.50
CA VAL A 17 13.56 24.29 -22.30
C VAL A 17 13.10 23.03 -21.59
N HIS A 18 13.57 21.86 -22.02
CA HIS A 18 13.26 20.58 -21.37
C HIS A 18 13.61 20.62 -19.87
N ASP A 19 14.82 21.06 -19.53
CA ASP A 19 15.30 21.11 -18.15
C ASP A 19 14.49 22.08 -17.30
N LEU A 20 14.21 23.28 -17.83
CA LEU A 20 13.40 24.28 -17.15
C LEU A 20 11.97 23.78 -16.87
N LEU A 21 11.33 23.15 -17.86
CA LEU A 21 9.97 22.61 -17.71
C LEU A 21 9.94 21.40 -16.75
N SER A 22 10.99 20.58 -16.77
CA SER A 22 11.15 19.44 -15.87
C SER A 22 11.32 19.89 -14.42
N GLU A 23 12.14 20.92 -14.18
CA GLU A 23 12.32 21.54 -12.86
C GLU A 23 11.01 22.13 -12.35
N LEU A 24 10.28 22.88 -13.20
CA LEU A 24 8.95 23.40 -12.87
C LEU A 24 8.01 22.28 -12.44
N ALA A 25 7.94 21.18 -13.20
CA ALA A 25 7.05 20.07 -12.89
C ALA A 25 7.29 19.47 -11.49
N VAL A 26 8.56 19.39 -11.05
CA VAL A 26 8.92 18.90 -9.71
C VAL A 26 8.39 19.83 -8.61
N HIS A 27 8.52 21.14 -8.80
CA HIS A 27 8.00 22.11 -7.83
C HIS A 27 6.47 22.12 -7.81
N THR A 28 5.84 22.20 -8.99
CA THR A 28 4.39 22.28 -9.13
C THR A 28 3.68 21.05 -8.56
N ALA A 29 4.29 19.87 -8.62
CA ALA A 29 3.74 18.64 -8.06
C ALA A 29 3.52 18.68 -6.53
N THR A 30 4.14 19.63 -5.83
CA THR A 30 4.00 19.80 -4.37
C THR A 30 2.98 20.86 -3.97
N GLU A 31 2.42 21.59 -4.92
CA GLU A 31 1.50 22.70 -4.65
C GLU A 31 0.10 22.21 -4.26
N GLU A 32 -0.49 22.89 -3.29
CA GLU A 32 -1.88 22.63 -2.91
C GLU A 32 -2.83 23.09 -4.01
N GLY A 33 -3.72 22.20 -4.46
CA GLY A 33 -4.74 22.52 -5.45
C GLY A 33 -4.34 22.23 -6.90
N VAL A 34 -3.11 21.79 -7.16
CA VAL A 34 -2.72 21.16 -8.43
C VAL A 34 -3.26 19.73 -8.46
N LEU A 35 -4.10 19.43 -9.46
CA LEU A 35 -4.69 18.11 -9.68
C LEU A 35 -3.85 17.29 -10.67
N ALA A 36 -3.26 17.94 -11.67
CA ALA A 36 -2.34 17.32 -12.61
C ALA A 36 -1.42 18.38 -13.24
N TYR A 37 -0.17 18.02 -13.53
CA TYR A 37 0.77 18.85 -14.28
C TYR A 37 1.61 17.92 -15.16
N SER A 38 1.67 18.18 -16.45
CA SER A 38 2.34 17.28 -17.40
C SER A 38 3.06 18.04 -18.49
N VAL A 39 4.35 17.75 -18.65
CA VAL A 39 5.19 18.25 -19.72
C VAL A 39 5.32 17.18 -20.79
N ARG A 40 5.11 17.55 -22.05
CA ARG A 40 5.23 16.67 -23.21
C ARG A 40 6.11 17.32 -24.25
N GLN A 41 6.95 16.52 -24.88
CA GLN A 41 7.71 16.91 -26.06
C GLN A 41 7.12 16.21 -27.29
N HIS A 42 7.01 16.92 -28.40
CA HIS A 42 6.48 16.36 -29.63
C HIS A 42 7.47 15.35 -30.22
N LEU A 43 6.99 14.17 -30.62
CA LEU A 43 7.85 13.09 -31.09
C LEU A 43 8.52 13.41 -32.42
N ASP A 44 7.78 14.01 -33.36
CA ASP A 44 8.29 14.31 -34.70
C ASP A 44 8.96 15.69 -34.81
N ASP A 45 8.85 16.52 -33.76
CA ASP A 45 9.46 17.86 -33.72
C ASP A 45 9.94 18.13 -32.28
N PRO A 46 11.18 17.74 -31.95
CA PRO A 46 11.72 17.91 -30.61
C PRO A 46 11.75 19.36 -30.12
N SER A 47 11.60 20.35 -31.00
CA SER A 47 11.54 21.76 -30.59
C SER A 47 10.15 22.18 -30.06
N ARG A 48 9.13 21.31 -30.15
CA ARG A 48 7.78 21.58 -29.63
C ARG A 48 7.53 20.92 -28.29
N PHE A 49 7.05 21.72 -27.35
CA PHE A 49 6.64 21.28 -26.03
C PHE A 49 5.20 21.69 -25.74
N GLN A 50 4.52 20.88 -24.95
CA GLN A 50 3.20 21.18 -24.43
C GLN A 50 3.17 20.91 -22.93
N VAL A 51 2.73 21.90 -22.16
CA VAL A 51 2.44 21.76 -20.73
C VAL A 51 0.93 21.72 -20.56
N SER A 52 0.40 20.72 -19.86
CA SER A 52 -1.00 20.66 -19.45
C SER A 52 -1.08 20.74 -17.95
N GLU A 53 -1.92 21.64 -17.46
CA GLU A 53 -2.04 21.98 -16.06
C GLU A 53 -3.50 21.90 -15.64
N HIS A 54 -3.79 21.20 -14.55
CA HIS A 54 -5.14 21.06 -14.02
C HIS A 54 -5.16 21.54 -12.57
N TYR A 55 -5.95 22.58 -12.30
CA TYR A 55 -6.14 23.15 -10.97
C TYR A 55 -7.56 22.90 -10.45
N ARG A 56 -7.67 22.75 -9.12
CA ARG A 56 -8.95 22.61 -8.40
C ARG A 56 -9.87 23.80 -8.66
N ASP A 57 -9.33 25.01 -8.57
CA ASP A 57 -10.05 26.28 -8.69
C ASP A 57 -9.11 27.41 -9.16
N SER A 58 -9.66 28.61 -9.33
CA SER A 58 -8.90 29.79 -9.79
C SER A 58 -7.88 30.28 -8.79
N ASN A 59 -8.14 30.11 -7.49
CA ASN A 59 -7.20 30.52 -6.45
C ASN A 59 -5.93 29.66 -6.46
N ALA A 60 -6.07 28.34 -6.67
CA ALA A 60 -4.93 27.44 -6.84
C ALA A 60 -4.05 27.85 -8.05
N TRP A 61 -4.68 28.21 -9.17
CA TRP A 61 -3.94 28.68 -10.35
C TRP A 61 -3.25 30.04 -10.15
N GLU A 62 -3.93 30.99 -9.49
CA GLU A 62 -3.34 32.29 -9.17
C GLU A 62 -2.14 32.16 -8.22
N ASN A 63 -2.24 31.27 -7.23
CA ASN A 63 -1.12 30.96 -6.32
C ASN A 63 0.06 30.35 -7.06
N HIS A 64 -0.21 29.43 -8.00
CA HIS A 64 0.82 28.85 -8.86
C HIS A 64 1.58 29.94 -9.64
N LEU A 65 0.85 30.81 -10.35
CA LEU A 65 1.44 31.93 -11.10
C LEU A 65 2.19 32.94 -10.21
N ALA A 66 1.77 33.10 -8.96
CA ALA A 66 2.43 33.99 -8.02
C ALA A 66 3.74 33.43 -7.44
N SER A 67 4.00 32.13 -7.61
CA SER A 67 5.14 31.44 -7.00
C SER A 67 6.50 31.95 -7.54
N PRO A 68 7.56 31.96 -6.72
CA PRO A 68 8.87 32.47 -7.14
C PRO A 68 9.49 31.70 -8.32
N TYR A 69 9.33 30.38 -8.37
CA TYR A 69 9.92 29.54 -9.43
C TYR A 69 9.16 29.68 -10.75
N VAL A 70 7.82 29.83 -10.73
CA VAL A 70 7.05 30.10 -11.95
C VAL A 70 7.41 31.47 -12.52
N LYS A 71 7.53 32.51 -11.69
CA LYS A 71 7.99 33.84 -12.14
C LYS A 71 9.38 33.78 -12.76
N ALA A 72 10.32 33.12 -12.10
CA ALA A 72 11.68 32.96 -12.62
C ALA A 72 11.70 32.21 -13.97
N ALA A 73 10.84 31.21 -14.15
CA ALA A 73 10.73 30.51 -15.41
C ALA A 73 10.06 31.37 -16.51
N LEU A 74 9.01 32.12 -16.19
CA LEU A 74 8.36 33.04 -17.12
C LEU A 74 9.29 34.16 -17.58
N ASP A 75 10.23 34.60 -16.74
CA ASP A 75 11.26 35.57 -17.13
C ASP A 75 12.31 34.96 -18.08
N ARG A 76 12.58 33.65 -17.95
CA ARG A 76 13.61 32.94 -18.72
C ARG A 76 13.10 32.39 -20.05
N LEU A 77 11.84 31.95 -20.12
CA LEU A 77 11.23 31.36 -21.32
C LEU A 77 11.34 32.23 -22.59
N PRO A 78 11.11 33.56 -22.55
CA PRO A 78 11.27 34.41 -23.75
C PRO A 78 12.67 34.36 -24.38
N LEU A 79 13.70 34.02 -23.58
CA LEU A 79 15.07 33.88 -24.05
C LEU A 79 15.36 32.51 -24.67
N LEU A 80 14.43 31.55 -24.61
CA LEU A 80 14.61 30.18 -25.08
C LEU A 80 13.67 29.80 -26.22
N LEU A 81 12.56 30.53 -26.39
CA LEU A 81 11.52 30.23 -27.38
C LEU A 81 11.71 31.02 -28.69
N GLN A 82 11.21 30.46 -29.79
CA GLN A 82 11.14 31.14 -31.10
C GLN A 82 10.04 32.22 -31.13
N ALA A 83 9.01 32.04 -30.31
CA ALA A 83 7.89 32.95 -30.15
C ALA A 83 7.37 32.86 -28.71
N PRO A 84 6.61 33.86 -28.23
CA PRO A 84 5.93 33.76 -26.93
C PRO A 84 5.10 32.48 -26.83
N LEU A 85 5.09 31.85 -25.64
CA LEU A 85 4.22 30.70 -25.39
C LEU A 85 2.76 31.08 -25.61
N THR A 86 1.96 30.12 -26.05
CA THR A 86 0.51 30.29 -26.17
C THR A 86 -0.16 29.57 -25.02
N LEU A 87 -1.01 30.26 -24.26
CA LEU A 87 -1.78 29.68 -23.16
C LEU A 87 -3.26 29.64 -23.52
N SER A 88 -3.85 28.45 -23.48
CA SER A 88 -5.28 28.22 -23.71
C SER A 88 -5.94 27.65 -22.47
N SER A 89 -7.16 28.10 -22.14
CA SER A 89 -7.93 27.60 -21.01
C SER A 89 -9.13 26.76 -21.46
N TYR A 90 -9.37 25.65 -20.79
CA TYR A 90 -10.44 24.70 -21.10
C TYR A 90 -11.26 24.35 -19.87
N ALA A 91 -12.56 24.20 -20.07
CA ALA A 91 -13.43 23.51 -19.13
C ALA A 91 -13.44 22.02 -19.47
N GLU A 92 -13.20 21.18 -18.47
CA GLU A 92 -13.36 19.73 -18.64
C GLU A 92 -14.84 19.40 -18.82
N LYS A 93 -15.21 18.83 -19.96
CA LYS A 93 -16.60 18.44 -20.28
C LYS A 93 -16.86 16.96 -20.06
N ALA A 94 -15.83 16.15 -20.22
CA ALA A 94 -15.80 14.73 -19.94
C ALA A 94 -14.35 14.32 -19.69
N ALA A 95 -14.12 13.57 -18.63
CA ALA A 95 -12.87 12.86 -18.38
C ALA A 95 -13.18 11.37 -18.30
N LEU A 96 -12.18 10.53 -18.56
CA LEU A 96 -12.23 9.19 -18.00
C LEU A 96 -12.37 9.34 -16.47
N PRO A 97 -13.22 8.55 -15.80
CA PRO A 97 -13.27 8.57 -14.35
C PRO A 97 -11.84 8.42 -13.83
N ALA A 98 -11.45 9.27 -12.87
CA ALA A 98 -10.15 9.18 -12.24
C ALA A 98 -9.91 7.72 -11.88
N SER A 99 -8.84 7.15 -12.43
CA SER A 99 -8.51 5.74 -12.26
C SER A 99 -8.44 5.42 -10.77
N SER A 100 -9.43 4.63 -10.32
CA SER A 100 -9.76 4.16 -8.98
C SER A 100 -10.16 5.23 -7.93
N THR A 101 -11.28 4.97 -7.26
CA THR A 101 -11.64 5.56 -5.95
C THR A 101 -10.69 5.11 -4.83
N GLU A 102 -9.67 4.33 -5.18
CA GLU A 102 -8.73 3.74 -4.24
C GLU A 102 -7.59 4.70 -3.93
N LEU A 103 -7.18 4.71 -2.67
CA LEU A 103 -6.03 5.51 -2.27
C LEU A 103 -4.74 4.93 -2.86
N SER A 104 -3.83 5.80 -3.29
CA SER A 104 -2.46 5.36 -3.53
C SER A 104 -1.86 4.73 -2.26
N VAL A 105 -0.93 3.79 -2.41
CA VAL A 105 -0.28 3.11 -1.26
C VAL A 105 0.28 4.12 -0.26
N SER A 106 0.92 5.20 -0.74
CA SER A 106 1.46 6.26 0.13
C SER A 106 0.37 7.01 0.88
N SER A 107 -0.79 7.27 0.25
CA SER A 107 -1.95 7.88 0.87
C SER A 107 -2.56 6.95 1.93
N ALA A 108 -2.76 5.67 1.60
CA ALA A 108 -3.24 4.66 2.54
C ALA A 108 -2.33 4.59 3.78
N ILE A 109 -1.01 4.51 3.60
CA ILE A 109 -0.04 4.47 4.71
C ILE A 109 -0.15 5.70 5.61
N ARG A 110 -0.22 6.91 5.04
CA ARG A 110 -0.27 8.17 5.82
C ARG A 110 -1.59 8.33 6.56
N GLN A 111 -2.69 7.92 5.94
CA GLN A 111 -4.04 8.13 6.49
C GLN A 111 -4.45 7.05 7.50
N ARG A 112 -3.96 5.81 7.36
CA ARG A 112 -4.41 4.68 8.18
C ARG A 112 -4.32 4.95 9.69
N ARG A 113 -5.41 4.67 10.40
CA ARG A 113 -5.49 4.67 11.87
C ARG A 113 -6.12 3.37 12.35
N ALA A 114 -5.91 3.03 13.62
CA ALA A 114 -6.65 1.94 14.25
C ALA A 114 -8.03 2.47 14.65
N VAL A 115 -9.09 1.94 14.04
CA VAL A 115 -10.48 2.28 14.34
C VAL A 115 -11.05 1.26 15.30
N ARG A 116 -11.65 1.74 16.38
CA ARG A 116 -12.25 0.91 17.43
C ARG A 116 -13.77 0.85 17.35
N HIS A 117 -14.38 1.85 16.71
CA HIS A 117 -15.82 1.92 16.53
C HIS A 117 -16.25 1.84 15.06
N TYR A 118 -17.22 0.98 14.80
CA TYR A 118 -17.64 0.61 13.45
C TYR A 118 -19.13 0.86 13.22
N ARG A 119 -19.46 1.26 12.00
CA ARG A 119 -20.86 1.34 11.55
C ARG A 119 -21.40 -0.09 11.33
N PRO A 120 -22.72 -0.31 11.48
CA PRO A 120 -23.31 -1.63 11.28
C PRO A 120 -23.35 -2.07 9.80
N ASP A 121 -22.97 -1.20 8.87
CA ASP A 121 -22.93 -1.47 7.44
C ASP A 121 -22.06 -2.69 7.13
N PRO A 122 -22.55 -3.64 6.31
CA PRO A 122 -21.78 -4.79 5.91
C PRO A 122 -20.62 -4.37 5.00
N VAL A 123 -19.55 -5.18 5.01
CA VAL A 123 -18.51 -5.10 3.97
C VAL A 123 -19.01 -5.88 2.76
N ASP A 124 -18.92 -5.27 1.58
CA ASP A 124 -19.25 -5.92 0.31
C ASP A 124 -18.39 -7.18 0.12
N SER A 125 -18.99 -8.31 -0.23
CA SER A 125 -18.29 -9.59 -0.37
C SER A 125 -17.26 -9.57 -1.48
N HIS A 126 -17.51 -8.85 -2.58
CA HIS A 126 -16.56 -8.74 -3.68
C HIS A 126 -15.31 -7.96 -3.25
N ILE A 127 -15.50 -6.87 -2.50
CA ILE A 127 -14.39 -6.13 -1.90
C ILE A 127 -13.63 -7.03 -0.93
N LEU A 128 -14.32 -7.79 -0.08
CA LEU A 128 -13.67 -8.70 0.86
C LEU A 128 -12.82 -9.77 0.15
N ASP A 129 -13.34 -10.37 -0.92
CA ASP A 129 -12.60 -11.34 -1.73
C ASP A 129 -11.36 -10.72 -2.39
N GLU A 130 -11.49 -9.49 -2.91
CA GLU A 130 -10.37 -8.73 -3.46
C GLU A 130 -9.30 -8.44 -2.39
N LEU A 131 -9.70 -7.99 -1.20
CA LEU A 131 -8.80 -7.77 -0.07
C LEU A 131 -8.04 -9.05 0.32
N ILE A 132 -8.71 -10.20 0.30
CA ILE A 132 -8.08 -11.49 0.57
C ILE A 132 -7.07 -11.82 -0.53
N GLY A 133 -7.43 -11.64 -1.81
CA GLY A 133 -6.52 -11.83 -2.95
C GLY A 133 -5.25 -10.98 -2.83
N LEU A 134 -5.41 -9.68 -2.54
CA LEU A 134 -4.30 -8.74 -2.31
C LEU A 134 -3.44 -9.13 -1.10
N THR A 135 -4.06 -9.71 -0.07
CA THR A 135 -3.35 -10.19 1.13
C THR A 135 -2.48 -11.40 0.82
N LEU A 136 -3.01 -12.35 0.04
CA LEU A 136 -2.28 -13.56 -0.37
C LEU A 136 -1.13 -13.26 -1.34
N ALA A 137 -1.18 -12.12 -2.04
CA ALA A 137 -0.08 -11.64 -2.87
C ALA A 137 1.15 -11.14 -2.07
N ALA A 138 1.03 -10.97 -0.74
CA ALA A 138 2.20 -10.54 0.05
C ALA A 138 3.34 -11.57 -0.04
N PRO A 139 4.61 -11.14 -0.02
CA PRO A 139 5.74 -12.06 -0.14
C PRO A 139 5.87 -12.95 1.09
N SER A 140 6.43 -14.15 0.90
CA SER A 140 6.76 -15.09 1.97
C SER A 140 8.15 -15.69 1.75
N SER A 141 8.84 -15.99 2.85
CA SER A 141 10.20 -16.56 2.78
C SER A 141 10.15 -17.96 2.18
N TRP A 142 11.07 -18.25 1.26
CA TRP A 142 11.07 -19.46 0.42
C TRP A 142 9.78 -19.68 -0.38
N ASN A 143 8.90 -18.68 -0.51
CA ASN A 143 7.53 -18.84 -0.99
C ASN A 143 6.75 -19.94 -0.25
N LEU A 144 7.00 -20.11 1.07
CA LEU A 144 6.34 -21.12 1.91
C LEU A 144 4.88 -20.79 2.21
N GLN A 145 4.54 -19.50 2.25
CA GLN A 145 3.20 -19.01 2.57
C GLN A 145 2.72 -19.61 3.90
N ASP A 146 3.57 -19.53 4.93
CA ASP A 146 3.39 -20.09 6.27
C ASP A 146 2.40 -19.30 7.14
N ARG A 147 1.26 -18.99 6.51
CA ARG A 147 0.14 -18.22 7.04
C ARG A 147 -1.19 -18.87 6.65
N GLN A 148 -2.17 -18.73 7.52
CA GLN A 148 -3.57 -19.01 7.20
C GLN A 148 -4.45 -17.86 7.67
N LEU A 149 -5.57 -17.63 6.98
CA LEU A 149 -6.54 -16.60 7.34
C LEU A 149 -7.86 -17.29 7.66
N VAL A 150 -8.47 -16.93 8.79
CA VAL A 150 -9.87 -17.25 9.08
C VAL A 150 -10.67 -15.97 9.09
N VAL A 151 -11.60 -15.85 8.15
CA VAL A 151 -12.50 -14.70 8.01
C VAL A 151 -13.78 -14.98 8.79
N VAL A 152 -13.99 -14.26 9.88
CA VAL A 152 -15.13 -14.45 10.79
C VAL A 152 -16.14 -13.32 10.59
N THR A 153 -17.32 -13.67 10.07
CA THR A 153 -18.43 -12.74 9.82
C THR A 153 -19.69 -13.08 10.62
N SER A 154 -19.82 -14.33 11.08
CA SER A 154 -20.99 -14.78 11.83
C SER A 154 -21.12 -14.05 13.17
N PRO A 155 -22.35 -13.69 13.61
CA PRO A 155 -22.56 -13.12 14.93
C PRO A 155 -21.99 -13.98 16.07
N GLU A 156 -22.12 -15.30 15.98
CA GLU A 156 -21.63 -16.25 16.98
C GLU A 156 -20.09 -16.26 17.03
N GLY A 157 -19.43 -16.28 15.87
CA GLY A 157 -17.97 -16.24 15.79
C GLY A 157 -17.41 -14.93 16.32
N ARG A 158 -18.04 -13.79 15.96
CA ARG A 158 -17.67 -12.47 16.47
C ARG A 158 -17.87 -12.33 17.98
N ALA A 159 -18.95 -12.89 18.52
CA ALA A 159 -19.17 -12.95 19.97
C ALA A 159 -18.11 -13.81 20.68
N ALA A 160 -17.72 -14.95 20.09
CA ALA A 160 -16.65 -15.78 20.64
C ALA A 160 -15.28 -15.06 20.61
N LEU A 161 -14.96 -14.35 19.54
CA LEU A 161 -13.74 -13.53 19.45
C LEU A 161 -13.76 -12.32 20.39
N THR A 162 -14.94 -11.75 20.65
CA THR A 162 -15.11 -10.71 21.68
C THR A 162 -14.71 -11.24 23.06
N LEU A 163 -15.20 -12.43 23.43
CA LEU A 163 -14.80 -13.06 24.67
C LEU A 163 -13.28 -13.32 24.71
N ALA A 164 -12.73 -13.86 23.61
CA ALA A 164 -11.31 -14.18 23.50
C ALA A 164 -10.39 -12.96 23.60
N THR A 165 -10.89 -11.76 23.30
CA THR A 165 -10.13 -10.49 23.33
C THR A 165 -10.38 -9.68 24.61
N GLY A 166 -11.06 -10.25 25.60
CA GLY A 166 -11.36 -9.60 26.88
C GLY A 166 -12.42 -8.51 26.78
N GLY A 167 -13.33 -8.59 25.81
CA GLY A 167 -14.42 -7.61 25.64
C GLY A 167 -14.00 -6.33 24.91
N GLN A 168 -12.96 -6.40 24.07
CA GLN A 168 -12.59 -5.29 23.19
C GLN A 168 -13.77 -4.91 22.25
N PRO A 169 -14.01 -3.61 21.98
CA PRO A 169 -15.15 -3.17 21.17
C PRO A 169 -15.04 -3.58 19.68
N GLN A 170 -13.83 -3.72 19.16
CA GLN A 170 -13.60 -3.97 17.74
C GLN A 170 -14.27 -5.25 17.22
N PRO A 171 -14.10 -6.44 17.83
CA PRO A 171 -14.80 -7.65 17.40
C PRO A 171 -16.30 -7.65 17.69
N GLN A 172 -16.79 -6.74 18.55
CA GLN A 172 -18.23 -6.59 18.82
C GLN A 172 -18.92 -5.83 17.69
N GLU A 173 -18.30 -4.74 17.24
CA GLU A 173 -18.92 -3.81 16.30
C GLU A 173 -18.57 -4.12 14.84
N ALA A 174 -17.32 -4.54 14.56
CA ALA A 174 -16.88 -4.74 13.19
C ALA A 174 -17.66 -5.88 12.51
N PRO A 175 -18.16 -5.69 11.27
CA PRO A 175 -18.86 -6.73 10.53
C PRO A 175 -17.96 -7.94 10.17
N VAL A 176 -16.63 -7.75 10.15
CA VAL A 176 -15.65 -8.79 9.82
C VAL A 176 -14.48 -8.75 10.80
N VAL A 177 -14.03 -9.93 11.25
CA VAL A 177 -12.76 -10.09 11.95
C VAL A 177 -11.93 -11.15 11.22
N VAL A 178 -10.73 -10.79 10.79
CA VAL A 178 -9.79 -11.73 10.17
C VAL A 178 -8.76 -12.16 11.23
N VAL A 179 -8.68 -13.47 11.44
CA VAL A 179 -7.67 -14.10 12.30
C VAL A 179 -6.51 -14.55 11.42
N PHE A 180 -5.36 -13.90 11.57
CA PHE A 180 -4.12 -14.30 10.93
C PHE A 180 -3.43 -15.35 11.79
N LEU A 181 -3.20 -16.51 11.21
CA LEU A 181 -2.54 -17.64 11.83
C LEU A 181 -1.15 -17.81 11.20
N ALA A 182 -0.15 -18.05 12.04
CA ALA A 182 1.17 -18.50 11.65
C ALA A 182 1.21 -20.01 11.62
N ASP A 183 1.65 -20.57 10.51
CA ASP A 183 1.65 -22.00 10.27
C ASP A 183 3.04 -22.61 10.48
N CYS A 184 3.28 -23.07 11.71
CA CYS A 184 4.61 -23.46 12.17
C CYS A 184 5.15 -24.69 11.44
N LEU A 185 4.28 -25.47 10.79
CA LEU A 185 4.63 -26.70 10.07
C LEU A 185 4.35 -26.60 8.56
N ALA A 186 4.18 -25.40 8.00
CA ALA A 186 3.94 -25.24 6.56
C ALA A 186 5.03 -25.91 5.69
N HIS A 187 6.27 -25.93 6.17
CA HIS A 187 7.39 -26.57 5.48
C HIS A 187 7.23 -28.09 5.30
N THR A 188 6.40 -28.76 6.11
CA THR A 188 6.16 -30.21 5.98
C THR A 188 5.03 -30.56 5.02
N ARG A 189 4.38 -29.56 4.39
CA ARG A 189 3.25 -29.79 3.49
C ARG A 189 3.70 -29.95 2.05
N ASP A 190 2.86 -30.60 1.26
CA ASP A 190 3.08 -30.65 -0.18
C ASP A 190 3.00 -29.24 -0.78
N ARG A 191 3.92 -28.95 -1.69
CA ARG A 191 4.09 -27.68 -2.41
C ARG A 191 4.24 -27.90 -3.92
N SER A 192 3.89 -29.10 -4.39
CA SER A 192 3.98 -29.50 -5.79
C SER A 192 3.22 -28.55 -6.74
N ASP A 193 2.12 -27.98 -6.27
CA ASP A 193 1.33 -26.97 -6.95
C ASP A 193 2.11 -25.67 -7.21
N ILE A 194 2.85 -25.17 -6.22
CA ILE A 194 3.69 -23.97 -6.36
C ILE A 194 4.83 -24.22 -7.35
N TRP A 195 5.48 -25.39 -7.26
CA TRP A 195 6.54 -25.75 -8.20
C TRP A 195 6.03 -25.82 -9.64
N GLN A 196 4.84 -26.41 -9.83
CA GLN A 196 4.19 -26.50 -11.14
C GLN A 196 3.84 -25.13 -11.70
N GLN A 197 3.23 -24.25 -10.89
CA GLN A 197 2.89 -22.89 -11.30
C GLN A 197 4.14 -22.07 -11.66
N ALA A 198 5.18 -22.12 -10.84
CA ALA A 198 6.42 -21.39 -11.11
C ALA A 198 7.10 -21.85 -12.40
N ARG A 199 7.05 -23.15 -12.72
CA ARG A 199 7.54 -23.69 -14.00
C ARG A 199 6.66 -23.26 -15.17
N ALA A 200 5.35 -23.34 -15.02
CA ALA A 200 4.39 -22.93 -16.06
C ALA A 200 4.53 -21.44 -16.40
N ASN A 201 4.82 -20.61 -15.40
CA ASN A 201 5.06 -19.17 -15.56
C ASN A 201 6.46 -18.84 -16.10
N GLY A 202 7.33 -19.83 -16.32
CA GLY A 202 8.73 -19.63 -16.71
C GLY A 202 9.59 -18.97 -15.63
N ALA A 203 9.09 -18.88 -14.39
CA ALA A 203 9.78 -18.23 -13.29
C ALA A 203 10.95 -19.09 -12.77
N TRP A 204 10.76 -20.41 -12.69
CA TRP A 204 11.76 -21.36 -12.16
C TRP A 204 12.09 -22.47 -13.15
N SER A 205 13.38 -22.78 -13.30
CA SER A 205 13.83 -24.01 -13.97
C SER A 205 13.62 -25.24 -13.07
N ALA A 206 13.63 -26.44 -13.65
CA ALA A 206 13.51 -27.68 -12.87
C ALA A 206 14.66 -27.85 -11.87
N ASP A 207 15.90 -27.54 -12.28
CA ASP A 207 17.08 -27.61 -11.43
C ASP A 207 17.02 -26.58 -10.30
N PHE A 208 16.60 -25.35 -10.60
CA PHE A 208 16.41 -24.32 -9.59
C PHE A 208 15.37 -24.76 -8.56
N ALA A 209 14.20 -25.22 -9.00
CA ALA A 209 13.13 -25.67 -8.10
C ALA A 209 13.58 -26.81 -7.17
N THR A 210 14.33 -27.77 -7.69
CA THR A 210 14.85 -28.91 -6.91
C THR A 210 15.85 -28.46 -5.85
N ASN A 211 16.87 -27.67 -6.24
CA ASN A 211 17.88 -27.17 -5.31
C ASN A 211 17.27 -26.22 -4.27
N PHE A 212 16.31 -25.38 -4.68
CA PHE A 212 15.59 -24.46 -3.82
C PHE A 212 14.74 -25.21 -2.78
N ALA A 213 14.08 -26.31 -3.16
CA ALA A 213 13.32 -27.14 -2.23
C ALA A 213 14.22 -27.81 -1.18
N THR A 214 15.36 -28.40 -1.58
CA THR A 214 16.32 -29.00 -0.66
C THR A 214 16.88 -27.98 0.33
N ALA A 215 17.34 -26.82 -0.16
CA ALA A 215 17.88 -25.77 0.71
C ALA A 215 16.80 -25.19 1.65
N SER A 216 15.56 -25.05 1.17
CA SER A 216 14.43 -24.66 2.00
C SER A 216 14.21 -25.66 3.13
N GLN A 217 14.30 -26.97 2.86
CA GLN A 217 14.07 -28.01 3.87
C GLN A 217 15.17 -27.97 4.96
N GLU A 218 16.44 -27.94 4.58
CA GLU A 218 17.57 -27.85 5.51
C GLU A 218 17.49 -26.61 6.41
N PHE A 219 17.10 -25.47 5.82
CA PHE A 219 16.92 -24.22 6.57
C PHE A 219 15.79 -24.33 7.62
N GLN A 220 14.69 -25.01 7.29
CA GLN A 220 13.56 -25.20 8.20
C GLN A 220 13.88 -26.21 9.30
N GLU A 221 14.63 -27.28 9.00
CA GLU A 221 15.12 -28.22 10.01
C GLU A 221 16.04 -27.53 11.02
N ALA A 222 16.92 -26.63 10.55
CA ALA A 222 17.75 -25.81 11.42
C ALA A 222 16.93 -24.85 12.30
N LEU A 223 15.83 -24.28 11.79
CA LEU A 223 14.87 -23.49 12.57
C LEU A 223 14.16 -24.33 13.63
N ALA A 224 13.74 -25.55 13.27
CA ALA A 224 13.09 -26.50 14.16
C ALA A 224 14.00 -26.88 15.33
N ALA A 225 15.27 -27.21 15.04
CA ALA A 225 16.26 -27.61 16.04
C ALA A 225 16.52 -26.54 17.11
N ARG A 226 16.30 -25.25 16.79
CA ARG A 226 16.44 -24.12 17.74
C ARG A 226 15.10 -23.58 18.26
N GLY A 227 13.98 -24.25 17.98
CA GLY A 227 12.65 -23.84 18.47
C GLY A 227 12.11 -22.53 17.86
N ALA A 228 12.57 -22.15 16.66
CA ALA A 228 12.28 -20.84 16.06
C ALA A 228 11.17 -20.86 14.99
N LEU A 229 10.54 -22.02 14.72
CA LEU A 229 9.50 -22.14 13.68
C LEU A 229 8.30 -21.21 13.93
N ARG A 230 7.85 -21.08 15.18
CA ARG A 230 6.72 -20.19 15.51
C ARG A 230 7.04 -18.72 15.22
N GLU A 231 8.19 -18.23 15.69
CA GLU A 231 8.59 -16.84 15.46
C GLU A 231 8.82 -16.58 13.97
N TYR A 232 9.38 -17.56 13.25
CA TYR A 232 9.57 -17.50 11.81
C TYR A 232 8.24 -17.33 11.07
N ALA A 233 7.26 -18.19 11.33
CA ALA A 233 5.95 -18.14 10.67
C ALA A 233 5.12 -16.90 11.05
N ILE A 234 5.27 -16.38 12.28
CA ILE A 234 4.61 -15.12 12.67
C ILE A 234 5.05 -13.96 11.78
N LYS A 235 6.32 -13.91 11.34
CA LYS A 235 6.79 -12.84 10.45
C LYS A 235 6.01 -12.82 9.14
N ASP A 236 5.74 -13.99 8.56
CA ASP A 236 4.95 -14.13 7.33
C ASP A 236 3.50 -13.65 7.51
N ALA A 237 2.83 -14.14 8.56
CA ALA A 237 1.46 -13.74 8.89
C ALA A 237 1.33 -12.22 9.14
N MET A 238 2.34 -11.59 9.76
CA MET A 238 2.37 -10.14 10.00
C MET A 238 2.61 -9.32 8.72
N ILE A 239 3.41 -9.83 7.78
CA ILE A 239 3.57 -9.21 6.45
C ILE A 239 2.22 -9.26 5.72
N ALA A 240 1.55 -10.41 5.72
CA ALA A 240 0.21 -10.56 5.15
C ALA A 240 -0.80 -9.59 5.76
N ALA A 241 -0.87 -9.53 7.09
CA ALA A 241 -1.79 -8.62 7.79
C ALA A 241 -1.53 -7.14 7.46
N SER A 242 -0.27 -6.78 7.20
CA SER A 242 0.08 -5.42 6.78
C SER A 242 -0.45 -5.09 5.38
N PHE A 243 -0.37 -6.05 4.44
CA PHE A 243 -0.98 -5.91 3.12
C PHE A 243 -2.49 -5.77 3.22
N PHE A 244 -3.15 -6.63 4.02
CA PHE A 244 -4.59 -6.56 4.26
C PHE A 244 -5.02 -5.18 4.79
N MET A 245 -4.33 -4.64 5.79
CA MET A 245 -4.66 -3.34 6.36
C MET A 245 -4.49 -2.18 5.37
N LEU A 246 -3.48 -2.22 4.50
CA LEU A 246 -3.27 -1.18 3.48
C LEU A 246 -4.25 -1.31 2.33
N ALA A 247 -4.54 -2.53 1.88
CA ALA A 247 -5.58 -2.79 0.89
C ALA A 247 -6.95 -2.30 1.41
N ALA A 248 -7.34 -2.69 2.63
CA ALA A 248 -8.59 -2.23 3.23
C ALA A 248 -8.69 -0.69 3.27
N GLN A 249 -7.63 -0.02 3.71
CA GLN A 249 -7.56 1.44 3.73
C GLN A 249 -7.69 2.05 2.33
N SER A 250 -7.13 1.39 1.31
CA SER A 250 -7.24 1.79 -0.09
C SER A 250 -8.69 1.83 -0.56
N HIS A 251 -9.49 0.82 -0.18
CA HIS A 251 -10.92 0.74 -0.47
C HIS A 251 -11.80 1.57 0.49
N GLY A 252 -11.21 2.45 1.31
CA GLY A 252 -11.94 3.29 2.26
C GLY A 252 -12.51 2.54 3.48
N LEU A 253 -12.08 1.28 3.69
CA LEU A 253 -12.44 0.50 4.86
C LEU A 253 -11.44 0.72 5.99
N ALA A 254 -11.93 0.59 7.23
CA ALA A 254 -11.15 0.80 8.43
C ALA A 254 -10.73 -0.53 9.05
N THR A 255 -9.54 -0.54 9.64
CA THR A 255 -8.99 -1.72 10.32
C THR A 255 -8.47 -1.40 11.71
N SER A 256 -8.44 -2.40 12.60
CA SER A 256 -7.70 -2.33 13.86
C SER A 256 -6.99 -3.66 14.14
N PRO A 257 -5.65 -3.68 14.12
CA PRO A 257 -4.89 -4.84 14.57
C PRO A 257 -4.95 -4.94 16.11
N MET A 258 -5.15 -6.15 16.63
CA MET A 258 -5.28 -6.44 18.05
C MET A 258 -4.24 -7.48 18.45
N ASN A 259 -3.50 -7.22 19.54
CA ASN A 259 -2.49 -8.13 20.11
C ASN A 259 -2.84 -8.65 21.53
N GLY A 260 -3.96 -8.22 22.10
CA GLY A 260 -4.44 -8.67 23.41
C GLY A 260 -5.55 -9.70 23.26
N TRP A 261 -5.21 -10.97 23.37
CA TRP A 261 -6.16 -12.08 23.28
C TRP A 261 -5.71 -13.29 24.12
N ASP A 262 -6.64 -14.19 24.43
CA ASP A 262 -6.38 -15.54 24.88
C ASP A 262 -6.32 -16.48 23.67
N GLU A 263 -5.14 -17.02 23.38
CA GLU A 263 -4.90 -17.79 22.15
C GLU A 263 -5.73 -19.08 22.09
N ALA A 264 -5.99 -19.73 23.22
CA ALA A 264 -6.81 -20.93 23.28
C ALA A 264 -8.28 -20.61 22.99
N LEU A 265 -8.79 -19.48 23.50
CA LEU A 265 -10.14 -19.01 23.21
C LEU A 265 -10.31 -18.62 21.73
N VAL A 266 -9.31 -17.95 21.13
CA VAL A 266 -9.33 -17.63 19.70
C VAL A 266 -9.36 -18.92 18.86
N LYS A 267 -8.47 -19.87 19.14
CA LYS A 267 -8.43 -21.15 18.43
C LYS A 267 -9.75 -21.90 18.50
N ARG A 268 -10.36 -21.96 19.68
CA ARG A 268 -11.69 -22.56 19.84
C ARG A 268 -12.77 -21.82 19.05
N ALA A 269 -12.73 -20.49 19.01
CA ALA A 269 -13.69 -19.68 18.25
C ALA A 269 -13.64 -19.96 16.74
N ILE A 270 -12.48 -20.38 16.21
CA ILE A 270 -12.26 -20.66 14.79
C ILE A 270 -12.16 -22.16 14.46
N GLY A 271 -12.43 -23.05 15.41
CA GLY A 271 -12.37 -24.51 15.21
C GLY A 271 -10.95 -25.09 15.06
N ALA A 272 -9.95 -24.41 15.64
CA ALA A 272 -8.53 -24.78 15.59
C ALA A 272 -7.97 -25.20 16.97
N GLU A 273 -8.82 -25.55 17.94
CA GLU A 273 -8.43 -25.91 19.31
C GLU A 273 -7.44 -27.08 19.41
N HIS A 274 -7.44 -27.96 18.41
CA HIS A 274 -6.54 -29.12 18.35
C HIS A 274 -5.33 -28.90 17.42
N ARG A 275 -5.23 -27.73 16.79
CA ARG A 275 -4.16 -27.39 15.83
C ARG A 275 -2.99 -26.75 16.57
N ASN A 276 -2.07 -27.59 17.04
CA ASN A 276 -0.83 -27.16 17.69
C ASN A 276 0.20 -26.60 16.70
N ASP A 277 0.03 -26.88 15.41
CA ASP A 277 0.85 -26.37 14.31
C ASP A 277 0.51 -24.92 13.93
N LEU A 278 -0.68 -24.43 14.31
CA LEU A 278 -1.10 -23.06 14.05
C LEU A 278 -0.87 -22.21 15.30
N ALA A 279 -0.29 -21.02 15.15
CA ALA A 279 -0.23 -20.01 16.20
C ALA A 279 -1.06 -18.78 15.78
N VAL A 280 -1.75 -18.15 16.71
CA VAL A 280 -2.45 -16.88 16.40
C VAL A 280 -1.40 -15.77 16.32
N ALA A 281 -1.31 -15.12 15.15
CA ALA A 281 -0.35 -14.05 14.89
C ALA A 281 -0.96 -12.67 15.10
N LEU A 282 -2.18 -12.45 14.62
CA LEU A 282 -2.88 -11.18 14.75
C LEU A 282 -4.38 -11.34 14.51
N LEU A 283 -5.20 -10.58 15.24
CA LEU A 283 -6.60 -10.37 14.88
C LEU A 283 -6.73 -8.98 14.26
N VAL A 284 -7.46 -8.88 13.15
CA VAL A 284 -7.73 -7.60 12.48
C VAL A 284 -9.23 -7.46 12.26
N SER A 285 -9.85 -6.48 12.91
CA SER A 285 -11.23 -6.09 12.61
C SER A 285 -11.27 -5.27 11.32
N LEU A 286 -12.35 -5.40 10.54
CA LEU A 286 -12.58 -4.71 9.27
C LEU A 286 -14.03 -4.21 9.20
N GLY A 287 -14.24 -2.98 8.73
CA GLY A 287 -15.56 -2.42 8.46
C GLY A 287 -15.54 -0.93 8.11
N HIS A 288 -16.72 -0.32 8.03
CA HIS A 288 -16.84 1.13 7.86
C HIS A 288 -16.64 1.84 9.20
N ALA A 289 -15.77 2.85 9.26
CA ALA A 289 -15.51 3.57 10.51
C ALA A 289 -16.74 4.37 10.96
N ALA A 290 -17.05 4.32 12.27
CA ALA A 290 -18.00 5.23 12.93
C ALA A 290 -17.29 6.40 13.63
N GLU A 291 -15.97 6.48 13.53
CA GLU A 291 -15.14 7.51 14.13
C GLU A 291 -14.01 7.93 13.17
N GLN A 292 -13.37 9.07 13.46
CA GLN A 292 -12.21 9.55 12.72
C GLN A 292 -11.04 9.80 13.70
N PRO A 293 -10.25 8.77 14.03
CA PRO A 293 -9.16 8.92 15.00
C PRO A 293 -8.08 9.88 14.48
N LEU A 294 -7.64 10.81 15.33
CA LEU A 294 -6.51 11.68 15.02
C LEU A 294 -5.18 10.90 15.05
N PRO A 295 -4.13 11.35 14.33
CA PRO A 295 -2.80 10.75 14.42
C PRO A 295 -2.25 10.86 15.85
N PRO A 296 -1.90 9.74 16.51
CA PRO A 296 -1.31 9.76 17.85
C PRO A 296 0.19 10.14 17.82
N GLY A 297 0.73 10.55 16.67
CA GLY A 297 2.15 10.84 16.47
C GLY A 297 3.03 9.60 16.24
N ARG A 298 4.29 9.85 15.91
CA ARG A 298 5.39 8.86 15.80
C ARG A 298 6.66 9.49 16.36
N ARG A 299 7.57 8.67 16.90
CA ARG A 299 8.90 9.15 17.28
C ARG A 299 9.64 9.68 16.04
N PRO A 300 10.52 10.69 16.18
CA PRO A 300 11.42 11.09 15.10
C PRO A 300 12.24 9.90 14.58
N ALA A 301 12.60 9.91 13.30
CA ALA A 301 13.32 8.81 12.65
C ALA A 301 14.60 8.42 13.41
N ALA A 302 15.35 9.41 13.91
CA ALA A 302 16.59 9.22 14.66
C ALA A 302 16.46 8.34 15.92
N PHE A 303 15.25 8.10 16.42
CA PHE A 303 15.03 7.19 17.54
C PHE A 303 15.16 5.71 17.12
N ASN A 304 14.70 5.34 15.93
CA ASN A 304 14.61 3.95 15.47
C ASN A 304 15.44 3.64 14.21
N VAL A 305 15.97 4.66 13.53
CA VAL A 305 16.72 4.53 12.28
C VAL A 305 18.17 4.87 12.56
N PHE A 306 19.04 3.89 12.35
CA PHE A 306 20.49 4.01 12.52
C PHE A 306 21.18 3.66 11.21
N HIS A 307 22.23 4.41 10.86
CA HIS A 307 23.02 4.15 9.67
C HIS A 307 24.19 3.22 10.02
N GLU A 308 24.33 2.13 9.27
CA GLU A 308 25.37 1.08 9.40
C GLU A 308 25.35 0.28 10.71
N ARG A 309 25.22 0.92 11.88
CA ARG A 309 25.33 0.27 13.20
C ARG A 309 24.32 0.84 14.20
N VAL A 310 23.80 -0.03 15.06
CA VAL A 310 23.07 0.39 16.27
C VAL A 310 24.09 0.99 17.25
N PRO A 311 23.81 2.16 17.87
CA PRO A 311 24.70 2.73 18.87
C PRO A 311 24.89 1.77 20.06
N GLY A 312 26.08 1.78 20.65
CA GLY A 312 26.35 1.03 21.88
C GLY A 312 25.45 1.50 23.03
N GLN A 313 25.23 0.62 24.02
CA GLN A 313 24.54 1.03 25.24
C GLN A 313 25.37 2.12 25.95
N PRO A 314 24.74 3.18 26.46
CA PRO A 314 25.41 4.17 27.30
C PRO A 314 25.93 3.55 28.61
#